data_AF-A0A800GJR6-F1
#
_entry.id   AF-A0A800GJR6-F1
#
_cell.length_a   1.000
_cell.length_b   1.000
_cell.length_c   1.000
_cell.angle_alpha   90.00
_cell.angle_beta   90.00
_cell.angle_gamma   90.00
#
_symmetry.space_group_name_H-M   'P 1'
#
loop_
_entity.id
_entity.type
_entity.pdbx_description
1 polymer ?
#
loop_
_entity_poly.entity_id
_entity_poly.type
_entity_poly.pdbx_seq_one_letter_code
_entity_poly.pdbx_strand_id
1 'polypeptide(L)' 'MAIRVLLADDHALVREGIERIFESHAIEVIGHDLESVLTLYKQIKPHVIIMDISIRGSIELKH' A
#
# COMPACT_ATOMS: atom_id res chain seq x y z
N MET A 1 -3.09 18.46 -4.96
CA MET A 1 -2.06 17.65 -4.28
C MET A 1 -2.68 16.28 -4.07
N ALA A 2 -2.08 15.21 -4.57
CA ALA A 2 -2.66 13.87 -4.46
C ALA A 2 -2.19 13.16 -3.18
N ILE A 3 -3.10 12.47 -2.50
CA ILE A 3 -2.77 11.59 -1.38
C ILE A 3 -2.11 10.33 -1.97
N ARG A 4 -0.86 10.12 -1.60
CA ARG A 4 -0.09 8.93 -2.00
C ARG A 4 -0.30 7.78 -1.03
N VAL A 5 -0.75 6.64 -1.55
CA VAL A 5 -1.09 5.44 -0.80
C VAL A 5 -0.12 4.31 -1.16
N LEU A 6 0.39 3.61 -0.16
CA LEU A 6 1.12 2.34 -0.33
C LEU A 6 0.18 1.20 0.07
N LEU A 7 0.01 0.21 -0.81
CA LEU A 7 -0.77 -1.00 -0.52
C LEU A 7 0.16 -2.11 -0.03
N ALA A 8 -0.23 -2.80 1.03
CA ALA A 8 0.44 -3.99 1.55
C ALA A 8 -0.54 -5.15 1.44
N ASP A 9 -0.59 -5.74 0.25
CA ASP A 9 -1.49 -6.81 -0.16
C ASP A 9 -0.83 -7.57 -1.33
N ASP A 10 -0.87 -8.90 -1.33
CA ASP A 10 -0.34 -9.78 -2.37
C ASP A 10 -1.35 -10.12 -3.48
N HIS A 11 -2.60 -9.64 -3.36
CA HIS A 11 -3.70 -9.93 -4.27
C HIS A 11 -3.90 -8.83 -5.32
N ALA A 12 -3.69 -9.20 -6.60
CA ALA A 12 -3.88 -8.30 -7.73
C ALA A 12 -5.31 -7.72 -7.84
N LEU A 13 -6.34 -8.50 -7.49
CA LEU A 13 -7.73 -8.07 -7.57
C LEU A 13 -8.06 -6.91 -6.63
N VAL A 14 -7.50 -6.94 -5.41
CA VAL A 14 -7.70 -5.88 -4.41
C VAL A 14 -7.07 -4.58 -4.91
N ARG A 15 -5.83 -4.65 -5.44
CA ARG A 15 -5.15 -3.50 -6.04
C ARG A 15 -5.98 -2.85 -7.13
N GLU A 16 -6.43 -3.62 -8.12
CA GLU A 16 -7.22 -3.06 -9.22
C GLU A 16 -8.56 -2.47 -8.75
N GLY A 17 -9.21 -3.09 -7.76
CA GLY A 17 -10.44 -2.57 -7.19
C GLY A 17 -10.22 -1.23 -6.49
N ILE A 18 -9.15 -1.12 -5.70
CA ILE A 18 -8.76 0.11 -5.00
C ILE A 18 -8.37 1.22 -5.99
N GLU A 19 -7.56 0.90 -7.00
CA GLU A 19 -7.17 1.85 -8.04
C GLU A 19 -8.39 2.42 -8.76
N ARG A 20 -9.36 1.57 -9.15
CA ARG A 20 -10.63 2.02 -9.77
C ARG A 20 -11.45 2.94 -8.87
N ILE A 21 -11.49 2.66 -7.57
CA ILE A 21 -12.17 3.55 -6.60
C ILE A 21 -11.45 4.91 -6.54
N PHE A 22 -10.12 4.90 -6.61
CA PHE A 22 -9.28 6.08 -6.50
C PHE A 22 -9.16 6.89 -7.80
N GLU A 23 -9.46 6.33 -8.97
CA GLU A 23 -9.39 7.02 -10.28
C GLU A 23 -10.12 8.38 -10.31
N SER A 24 -11.23 8.48 -9.58
CA SER A 24 -12.05 9.71 -9.50
C SER A 24 -11.66 10.65 -8.36
N HIS A 25 -10.62 10.29 -7.58
CA HIS A 25 -10.16 11.01 -6.42
C HIS A 25 -8.72 11.50 -6.64
N ALA A 26 -8.30 12.51 -5.88
CA ALA A 26 -6.90 12.93 -5.85
C ALA A 26 -6.06 11.96 -4.99
N ILE A 27 -6.12 10.66 -5.30
CA ILE A 27 -5.44 9.58 -4.57
C ILE A 27 -4.65 8.75 -5.58
N GLU A 28 -3.40 8.45 -5.26
CA GLU A 28 -2.48 7.71 -6.13
C GLU A 28 -1.89 6.53 -5.37
N VAL A 29 -1.94 5.34 -5.96
CA VAL A 29 -1.23 4.14 -5.43
C VAL A 29 0.21 4.18 -5.93
N ILE A 30 1.17 4.29 -5.01
CA ILE A 30 2.60 4.45 -5.33
C ILE A 30 3.44 3.20 -5.03
N GLY A 31 2.80 2.09 -4.69
CA GLY A 31 3.44 0.80 -4.46
C GLY A 31 2.44 -0.25 -3.94
N HIS A 32 2.77 -1.52 -4.15
CA HIS A 32 1.93 -2.66 -3.76
C HIS A 32 2.80 -3.88 -3.43
N ASP A 33 3.39 -3.95 -2.24
CA ASP A 33 4.16 -5.13 -1.87
C ASP A 33 4.11 -5.33 -0.38
N LEU A 34 3.75 -6.56 0.01
CA LEU A 34 3.72 -6.97 1.39
C LEU A 34 5.14 -7.16 1.96
N GLU A 35 6.00 -7.91 1.28
CA GLU A 35 7.32 -8.28 1.82
C GLU A 35 8.23 -7.06 1.92
N SER A 36 8.15 -6.16 0.95
CA SER A 36 8.96 -4.95 0.90
C SER A 36 8.27 -3.69 1.45
N VAL A 37 7.07 -3.80 2.06
CA VAL A 37 6.27 -2.65 2.51
C VAL A 37 7.07 -1.66 3.37
N LEU A 38 7.91 -2.16 4.29
CA LEU A 38 8.70 -1.31 5.18
C LEU A 38 9.84 -0.60 4.46
N THR A 39 10.46 -1.29 3.50
CA THR A 39 11.50 -0.73 2.63
C THR A 39 10.90 0.37 1.75
N LEU A 40 9.76 0.07 1.11
CA LEU A 40 9.02 1.01 0.29
C LEU A 40 8.60 2.23 1.11
N TYR A 41 8.00 2.04 2.28
CA TYR A 41 7.65 3.14 3.19
C TYR A 41 8.83 4.08 3.46
N LYS A 42 10.01 3.52 3.75
CA LYS A 42 11.22 4.30 4.02
C LYS A 42 11.70 5.09 2.79
N GLN A 43 11.56 4.52 1.59
CA GLN A 43 12.04 5.13 0.34
C GLN A 43 11.07 6.17 -0.24
N ILE A 44 9.78 5.84 -0.33
CA ILE A 44 8.80 6.64 -1.06
C ILE A 44 7.93 7.51 -0.14
N LYS A 45 8.01 7.31 1.19
CA LYS A 45 7.33 8.11 2.22
C LYS A 45 5.84 8.33 1.90
N PRO A 46 5.02 7.27 1.78
CA PRO A 46 3.59 7.43 1.49
C PRO A 46 2.89 8.25 2.57
N HIS A 47 1.76 8.87 2.23
CA HIS A 47 0.93 9.58 3.19
C HIS A 47 0.11 8.61 4.05
N VAL A 48 -0.33 7.51 3.42
CA VAL A 48 -1.16 6.47 4.05
C VAL A 48 -0.68 5.10 3.58
N ILE A 49 -0.72 4.10 4.47
CA ILE A 49 -0.55 2.69 4.12
C ILE A 49 -1.90 2.00 4.32
N ILE A 50 -2.35 1.24 3.33
CA ILE A 50 -3.47 0.31 3.47
C ILE A 50 -2.87 -1.09 3.50
N MET A 51 -3.15 -1.84 4.56
CA MET A 51 -2.55 -3.14 4.82
C MET A 51 -3.63 -4.18 5.02
N ASP A 52 -3.52 -5.30 4.32
CA ASP A 52 -4.35 -6.46 4.59
C ASP A 52 -3.95 -7.09 5.93
N ILE A 53 -4.92 -7.26 6.82
CA ILE A 53 -4.73 -7.84 8.15
C ILE A 53 -4.81 -9.37 8.12
N SER A 54 -5.27 -9.95 7.01
CA SER A 54 -5.36 -11.39 6.82
C SER A 54 -4.00 -12.04 6.57
N ILE A 55 -3.00 -11.22 6.28
CA ILE A 55 -1.61 -11.60 6.09
C ILE A 55 -1.09 -12.39 7.30
N ARG A 56 -0.82 -13.67 7.07
CA ARG A 56 -0.10 -14.55 8.00
C ARG A 56 1.40 -14.42 7.75
N GLY A 57 1.96 -13.32 8.21
CA GLY A 57 3.39 -13.03 8.14
C GLY A 57 3.75 -11.99 9.18
N SER A 58 4.84 -12.20 9.92
CA SER A 58 5.32 -11.24 10.91
C SER A 58 5.85 -10.00 10.19
N ILE A 59 5.04 -8.94 10.08
CA ILE A 59 5.55 -7.64 9.66
C ILE A 59 6.37 -7.09 10.85
N GLU A 60 7.65 -7.42 10.86
CA GLU A 60 8.55 -7.05 11.94
C GLU A 60 8.91 -5.56 11.79
N LEU A 61 8.17 -4.69 12.47
CA LEU A 61 8.51 -3.28 12.62
C LEU A 61 9.77 -3.17 13.51
N LYS A 62 10.95 -3.32 12.91
CA LYS A 62 12.21 -3.05 13.61
C LYS A 62 12.32 -1.54 13.84
N HIS A 63 12.10 -1.14 15.09
CA HIS A 63 12.36 0.21 15.61
C HIS A 63 13.83 0.60 15.46
#